data_AF-A0A6B3FUZ7-F1
#
_entry.id   AF-A0A6B3FUZ7-F1
#
_cell.length_a   1.000
_cell.length_b   1.000
_cell.length_c   1.000
_cell.angle_alpha   90.00
_cell.angle_beta   90.00
_cell.angle_gamma   90.00
#
_symmetry.space_group_name_H-M   'P 1'
#
loop_
_entity.id
_entity.type
_entity.pdbx_description
1 polymer ?
#
loop_
_entity_poly.entity_id
_entity_poly.type
_entity_poly.pdbx_seq_one_letter_code
_entity_poly.pdbx_strand_id
1 'polypeptide(L)'
;MTGLSAFPLPFHTSRSPALATPRTLRELEMIRCSAHIRAKPGWFDKMNDGEIVARWTREAAAQGLTEAQVRYVLAELSHYAALRDAGTGIEVSAVDGVWQSDSLVDDALRSRLREAVRVLEEVPAAERDWHPGSGGQVLDLVHPSLFCLVRGVSDAPERAWRNESDHRYAAYEFSEKFQWLPTDVEVTADGGTVFR
;
A
#
# COMPACT_ATOMS: atom_id res chain seq x y z
N MET A 1 -23.75 -18.60 3.33
CA MET A 1 -24.12 -17.24 2.89
C MET A 1 -22.97 -16.31 3.22
N THR A 2 -22.00 -16.19 2.34
CA THR A 2 -20.90 -15.21 2.44
C THR A 2 -21.06 -14.27 1.26
N GLY A 3 -22.04 -13.38 1.35
CA GLY A 3 -22.06 -12.23 0.45
C GLY A 3 -20.83 -11.40 0.79
N LEU A 4 -19.81 -11.44 -0.08
CA LEU A 4 -18.70 -10.49 0.02
C LEU A 4 -19.32 -9.09 -0.05
N SER A 5 -18.91 -8.20 0.86
CA SER A 5 -19.30 -6.80 0.82
C SER A 5 -18.87 -6.20 -0.52
N ALA A 6 -19.57 -5.17 -1.00
CA ALA A 6 -19.06 -4.36 -2.09
C ALA A 6 -17.60 -3.97 -1.79
N PHE A 7 -16.75 -3.98 -2.82
CA PHE A 7 -15.38 -3.51 -2.70
C PHE A 7 -15.46 -2.12 -2.07
N PRO A 8 -14.86 -1.87 -0.90
CA PRO A 8 -15.02 -0.58 -0.27
C PRO A 8 -14.44 0.44 -1.25
N LEU A 9 -15.29 1.30 -1.82
CA LEU A 9 -14.81 2.50 -2.47
C LEU A 9 -13.84 3.15 -1.47
N PRO A 10 -12.62 3.55 -1.90
CA PRO A 10 -11.70 4.29 -1.03
C PRO A 10 -12.32 5.61 -0.53
N PHE A 11 -13.50 5.97 -1.04
CA PHE A 11 -14.29 7.14 -0.73
C PHE A 11 -15.50 6.85 0.20
N HIS A 12 -15.71 5.61 0.66
CA HIS A 12 -16.79 5.35 1.60
C HIS A 12 -16.49 5.99 2.96
N THR A 13 -17.30 6.99 3.28
CA THR A 13 -17.68 7.38 4.64
C THR A 13 -16.54 7.89 5.54
N SER A 14 -16.00 9.05 5.20
CA SER A 14 -15.91 10.19 6.13
C SER A 14 -15.44 11.46 5.41
N ARG A 15 -16.36 12.32 4.94
CA ARG A 15 -15.99 13.58 4.26
C ARG A 15 -15.72 14.74 5.21
N SER A 16 -15.99 14.57 6.49
CA SER A 16 -15.21 15.28 7.50
C SER A 16 -14.33 14.19 8.08
N PRO A 17 -13.08 14.02 7.60
CA PRO A 17 -12.17 13.17 8.34
C PRO A 17 -12.30 13.65 9.79
N ALA A 18 -12.26 12.73 10.76
CA ALA A 18 -11.58 13.14 11.98
C ALA A 18 -10.19 13.53 11.46
N LEU A 19 -10.02 14.81 11.10
CA LEU A 19 -8.77 15.32 10.60
C LEU A 19 -7.86 15.02 11.76
N ALA A 20 -7.00 14.03 11.55
CA ALA A 20 -6.03 13.65 12.56
C ALA A 20 -5.43 14.96 13.03
N THR A 21 -5.50 15.21 14.34
CA THR A 21 -5.08 16.49 14.89
C THR A 21 -3.71 16.81 14.31
N PRO A 22 -3.51 18.01 13.71
CA PRO A 22 -2.25 18.32 13.06
C PRO A 22 -1.11 18.04 14.01
N ARG A 23 -0.14 17.24 13.54
CA ARG A 23 1.03 16.91 14.34
C ARG A 23 1.87 18.16 14.52
N THR A 24 2.28 18.38 15.76
CA THR A 24 3.27 19.39 16.11
C THR A 24 4.60 19.10 15.43
N LEU A 25 5.45 20.13 15.31
CA LEU A 25 6.81 19.95 14.80
C LEU A 25 7.58 18.87 15.57
N ARG A 26 7.37 18.80 16.90
CA ARG A 26 8.05 17.81 17.76
C ARG A 26 7.58 16.38 17.51
N GLU A 27 6.29 16.18 17.26
CA GLU A 27 5.79 14.86 16.84
C GLU A 27 6.35 14.45 15.49
N LEU A 28 6.43 15.38 14.53
CA LEU A 28 7.02 15.10 13.22
C LEU A 28 8.51 14.76 13.28
N GLU A 29 9.27 15.42 14.16
CA GLU A 29 10.69 15.09 14.42
C GLU A 29 10.86 13.70 15.03
N MET A 30 10.02 13.33 16.00
CA MET A 30 10.04 11.99 16.61
C MET A 30 9.65 10.91 15.61
N ILE A 31 8.58 11.10 14.83
CA ILE A 31 8.16 10.18 13.76
C ILE A 31 9.27 10.00 12.75
N ARG A 32 9.93 11.10 12.36
CA ARG A 32 11.08 11.05 11.45
C ARG A 32 12.23 10.24 12.04
N CYS A 33 12.57 10.43 13.31
CA CYS A 33 13.61 9.65 13.99
C CYS A 33 13.27 8.14 13.99
N SER A 34 12.04 7.80 14.41
CA SER A 34 11.51 6.43 14.40
C SER A 34 11.56 5.81 13.01
N ALA A 35 11.10 6.53 11.98
CA ALA A 35 11.12 6.10 10.58
C ALA A 35 12.54 5.78 10.08
N HIS A 36 13.53 6.63 10.37
CA HIS A 36 14.92 6.38 9.97
C HIS A 36 15.53 5.14 10.62
N ILE A 37 15.10 4.80 11.84
CA ILE A 37 15.52 3.57 12.51
C ILE A 37 14.85 2.37 11.86
N ARG A 38 13.53 2.42 11.65
CA ARG A 38 12.74 1.33 11.05
C ARG A 38 13.06 1.05 9.59
N ALA A 39 13.62 2.02 8.87
CA ALA A 39 14.13 1.83 7.51
C ALA A 39 15.38 0.92 7.45
N LYS A 40 16.06 0.67 8.58
CA LYS A 40 17.24 -0.19 8.62
C LYS A 40 16.80 -1.66 8.67
N PRO A 41 17.39 -2.55 7.85
CA PRO A 41 17.10 -3.99 7.93
C PRO A 41 17.40 -4.54 9.33
N GLY A 42 16.51 -5.36 9.87
CA GLY A 42 16.65 -6.00 11.19
C GLY A 42 16.71 -5.01 12.35
N TRP A 43 16.09 -3.83 12.24
CA TRP A 43 16.08 -2.83 13.31
C TRP A 43 15.48 -3.38 14.63
N PHE A 44 14.51 -4.29 14.52
CA PHE A 44 13.82 -4.92 15.65
C PHE A 44 14.72 -5.86 16.46
N ASP A 45 15.76 -6.44 15.85
CA ASP A 45 16.78 -7.19 16.58
C ASP A 45 17.81 -6.25 17.17
N LYS A 46 18.25 -5.27 16.36
CA LYS A 46 19.27 -4.27 16.72
C LYS A 46 18.87 -3.41 17.92
N MET A 47 17.59 -3.19 18.15
CA MET A 47 17.13 -2.45 19.33
C MET A 47 17.41 -3.14 20.67
N ASN A 48 17.76 -4.44 20.65
CA ASN A 48 18.18 -5.18 21.84
C ASN A 48 19.69 -5.04 22.13
N ASP A 49 20.45 -4.42 21.22
CA ASP A 49 21.87 -4.15 21.39
C ASP A 49 22.08 -2.76 22.03
N GLY A 50 22.61 -2.76 23.25
CA GLY A 50 22.84 -1.54 24.02
C GLY A 50 23.80 -0.55 23.36
N GLU A 51 24.80 -1.00 22.59
CA GLU A 51 25.71 -0.10 21.88
C GLU A 51 25.03 0.56 20.68
N ILE A 52 24.18 -0.19 19.98
CA ILE A 52 23.39 0.35 18.86
C ILE A 52 22.38 1.36 19.39
N VAL A 53 21.64 1.03 20.45
CA VAL A 53 20.69 1.96 21.07
C VAL A 53 21.41 3.22 21.55
N ALA A 54 22.55 3.08 22.23
CA ALA A 54 23.34 4.23 22.67
C ALA A 54 23.81 5.12 21.50
N ARG A 55 24.10 4.52 20.34
CA ARG A 55 24.44 5.26 19.13
C ARG A 55 23.23 6.02 18.58
N TRP A 56 22.08 5.37 18.43
CA TRP A 56 20.84 6.03 17.99
C TRP A 56 20.45 7.16 18.95
N THR A 57 20.60 6.98 20.26
CA THR A 57 20.35 8.02 21.25
C THR A 57 21.23 9.25 21.03
N ARG A 58 22.55 9.06 20.79
CA ARG A 58 23.46 10.17 20.51
C ARG A 58 23.12 10.88 19.19
N GLU A 59 22.82 10.13 18.14
CA GLU A 59 22.43 10.67 16.84
C GLU A 59 21.15 11.49 16.92
N ALA A 60 20.13 10.98 17.62
CA ALA A 60 18.86 11.67 17.83
C ALA A 60 19.02 12.96 18.65
N ALA A 61 19.83 12.91 19.72
CA ALA A 61 20.15 14.10 20.51
C ALA A 61 20.90 15.17 19.70
N ALA A 62 21.86 14.75 18.86
CA ALA A 62 22.57 15.65 17.95
C ALA A 62 21.65 16.30 16.89
N GLN A 63 20.54 15.64 16.55
CA GLN A 63 19.49 16.17 15.67
C GLN A 63 18.47 17.06 16.41
N GLY A 64 18.67 17.34 17.70
CA GLY A 64 17.87 18.28 18.48
C GLY A 64 16.70 17.67 19.25
N LEU A 65 16.61 16.34 19.32
CA LEU A 65 15.64 15.69 20.20
C LEU A 65 16.11 15.76 21.66
N THR A 66 15.19 16.06 22.56
CA THR A 66 15.40 15.98 24.01
C THR A 66 15.47 14.52 24.47
N GLU A 67 16.06 14.29 25.63
CA GLU A 67 16.15 12.95 26.23
C GLU A 67 14.77 12.28 26.37
N ALA A 68 13.74 13.05 26.75
CA ALA A 68 12.37 12.54 26.88
C ALA A 68 11.78 12.10 25.53
N GLN A 69 12.07 12.83 24.45
CA GLN A 69 11.63 12.49 23.09
C GLN A 69 12.37 11.26 22.57
N VAL A 70 13.67 11.15 22.81
CA VAL A 70 14.44 9.96 22.44
C VAL A 70 13.92 8.72 23.17
N ARG A 71 13.67 8.84 24.49
CA ARG A 71 13.07 7.76 25.27
C ARG A 71 11.69 7.35 24.74
N TYR A 72 10.88 8.32 24.34
CA TYR A 72 9.59 8.04 23.69
C TYR A 72 9.77 7.23 22.40
N VAL A 73 10.68 7.66 21.51
CA VAL A 73 10.96 6.95 20.25
C VAL A 73 11.44 5.52 20.52
N LEU A 74 12.33 5.30 21.49
CA LEU A 74 12.80 3.95 21.83
C LEU A 74 11.68 3.05 22.40
N ALA A 75 10.77 3.62 23.21
CA ALA A 75 9.60 2.90 23.71
C ALA A 75 8.63 2.55 22.58
N GLU A 76 8.42 3.47 21.64
CA GLU A 76 7.62 3.24 20.43
C GLU A 76 8.22 2.12 19.56
N LEU A 77 9.53 2.13 19.33
CA LEU A 77 10.21 1.06 18.60
C LEU A 77 10.02 -0.30 19.28
N SER A 78 10.06 -0.35 20.61
CA SER A 78 9.77 -1.57 21.38
C SER A 78 8.34 -2.05 21.17
N HIS A 79 7.38 -1.14 21.15
CA HIS A 79 6.00 -1.46 20.85
C HIS A 79 5.84 -2.00 19.42
N TYR A 80 6.42 -1.34 18.41
CA TYR A 80 6.36 -1.80 17.02
C TYR A 80 7.06 -3.14 16.79
N ALA A 81 8.16 -3.41 17.48
CA ALA A 81 8.83 -4.71 17.41
C ALA A 81 7.94 -5.83 17.97
N ALA A 82 7.16 -5.56 19.03
CA ALA A 82 6.21 -6.52 19.59
C ALA A 82 4.99 -6.78 18.69
N LEU A 83 4.68 -5.87 17.77
CA LEU A 83 3.60 -6.01 16.79
C LEU A 83 3.99 -6.82 15.55
N ARG A 84 5.28 -7.12 15.37
CA ARG A 84 5.79 -7.87 14.22
C ARG A 84 5.29 -9.31 14.25
N ASP A 85 4.80 -9.79 13.11
CA ASP A 85 4.51 -11.21 12.88
C ASP A 85 5.71 -11.88 12.21
N ALA A 86 6.41 -12.74 12.95
CA ALA A 86 7.57 -13.46 12.43
C ALA A 86 7.22 -14.52 11.36
N GLY A 87 5.99 -15.04 11.36
CA GLY A 87 5.57 -16.07 10.41
C GLY A 87 5.31 -15.52 9.02
N THR A 88 4.65 -14.36 8.94
CA THR A 88 4.35 -13.67 7.67
C THR A 88 5.39 -12.62 7.28
N GLY A 89 6.28 -12.26 8.21
CA GLY A 89 7.22 -11.16 8.04
C GLY A 89 6.58 -9.76 8.12
N ILE A 90 5.29 -9.67 8.47
CA ILE A 90 4.57 -8.40 8.56
C ILE A 90 5.10 -7.57 9.72
N GLU A 91 5.51 -6.34 9.43
CA GLU A 91 6.02 -5.38 10.39
C GLU A 91 5.64 -3.93 10.03
N VAL A 92 5.77 -3.02 10.99
CA VAL A 92 5.50 -1.60 10.76
C VAL A 92 6.61 -0.99 9.88
N SER A 93 6.23 -0.42 8.73
CA SER A 93 7.17 0.16 7.76
C SER A 93 7.71 1.52 8.21
N ALA A 94 8.79 2.02 7.60
CA ALA A 94 9.29 3.37 7.87
C ALA A 94 8.25 4.48 7.59
N VAL A 95 7.25 4.23 6.76
CA VAL A 95 6.14 5.17 6.54
C VAL A 95 5.11 4.98 7.64
N ASP A 96 4.79 6.08 8.32
CA ASP A 96 3.87 6.08 9.44
C ASP A 96 2.47 5.59 9.03
N GLY A 97 1.88 4.70 9.83
CA GLY A 97 0.60 4.04 9.55
C GLY A 97 0.62 2.96 8.47
N VAL A 98 1.78 2.65 7.88
CA VAL A 98 1.91 1.65 6.81
C VAL A 98 2.63 0.40 7.34
N TRP A 99 2.10 -0.76 6.98
CA TRP A 99 2.69 -2.08 7.25
C TRP A 99 3.34 -2.64 6.00
N GLN A 100 4.38 -3.46 6.17
CA GLN A 100 5.14 -4.06 5.08
C GLN A 100 5.51 -5.51 5.39
N SER A 101 5.80 -6.28 4.35
CA SER A 101 6.48 -7.58 4.43
C SER A 101 7.13 -7.91 3.09
N ASP A 102 8.38 -8.37 3.14
CA ASP A 102 9.09 -8.90 1.97
C ASP A 102 8.88 -10.43 1.80
N SER A 103 8.09 -11.07 2.68
CA SER A 103 7.93 -12.53 2.73
C SER A 103 6.55 -13.02 2.30
N LEU A 104 5.58 -12.11 2.10
CA LEU A 104 4.21 -12.48 1.71
C LEU A 104 4.11 -13.02 0.27
N VAL A 105 5.01 -12.58 -0.61
CA VAL A 105 5.04 -13.01 -2.02
C VAL A 105 6.28 -13.85 -2.24
N ASP A 106 6.10 -15.17 -2.34
CA ASP A 106 7.20 -16.08 -2.60
C ASP A 106 7.79 -15.93 -4.01
N ASP A 107 9.03 -16.38 -4.20
CA ASP A 107 9.75 -16.25 -5.47
C ASP A 107 9.08 -17.01 -6.63
N ALA A 108 8.35 -18.09 -6.34
CA ALA A 108 7.65 -18.86 -7.37
C ALA A 108 6.42 -18.09 -7.88
N LEU A 109 5.60 -17.53 -7.00
CA LEU A 109 4.50 -16.64 -7.35
C LEU A 109 5.03 -15.39 -8.08
N ARG A 110 6.09 -14.76 -7.56
CA ARG A 110 6.73 -13.61 -8.22
C ARG A 110 7.18 -13.96 -9.64
N SER A 111 7.81 -15.11 -9.84
CA SER A 111 8.27 -15.56 -11.16
C SER A 111 7.11 -15.84 -12.11
N ARG A 112 6.04 -16.49 -11.62
CA ARG A 112 4.82 -16.72 -12.42
C ARG A 112 4.15 -15.42 -12.83
N LEU A 113 4.04 -14.44 -11.92
CA LEU A 113 3.49 -13.12 -12.23
C LEU A 113 4.30 -12.40 -13.31
N ARG A 114 5.65 -12.41 -13.18
CA ARG A 114 6.55 -11.83 -14.19
C ARG A 114 6.39 -12.48 -15.56
N GLU A 115 6.27 -13.81 -15.61
CA GLU A 115 6.07 -14.52 -16.86
C GLU A 115 4.70 -14.21 -17.48
N ALA A 116 3.65 -14.16 -16.65
CA ALA A 116 2.30 -13.84 -17.12
C ALA A 116 2.19 -12.42 -17.71
N VAL A 117 2.90 -11.43 -17.14
CA VAL A 117 2.88 -10.05 -17.66
C VAL A 117 3.85 -9.81 -18.80
N ARG A 118 4.79 -10.73 -19.05
CA ARG A 118 5.81 -10.59 -20.10
C ARG A 118 5.21 -10.33 -21.48
N VAL A 119 4.07 -10.96 -21.79
CA VAL A 119 3.37 -10.76 -23.07
C VAL A 119 2.86 -9.33 -23.28
N LEU A 120 2.65 -8.58 -22.20
CA LEU A 120 2.25 -7.16 -22.22
C LEU A 120 3.47 -6.24 -22.25
N GLU A 121 4.60 -6.67 -21.69
CA GLU A 121 5.84 -5.89 -21.62
C GLU A 121 6.69 -6.01 -22.90
N GLU A 122 6.79 -7.21 -23.46
CA GLU A 122 7.62 -7.55 -24.63
C GLU A 122 6.89 -7.30 -25.96
N VAL A 123 6.20 -6.16 -26.07
CA VAL A 123 5.58 -5.69 -27.32
C VAL A 123 6.61 -4.96 -28.22
N PRO A 124 6.37 -4.86 -29.54
CA PRO A 124 7.19 -4.04 -30.43
C PRO A 124 7.38 -2.61 -29.90
N ALA A 125 8.56 -2.01 -30.12
CA ALA A 125 8.88 -0.71 -29.53
C ALA A 125 7.89 0.41 -29.89
N ALA A 126 7.23 0.31 -31.06
CA ALA A 126 6.20 1.25 -31.50
C ALA A 126 4.86 1.10 -30.76
N GLU A 127 4.63 -0.04 -30.11
CA GLU A 127 3.41 -0.37 -29.36
C GLU A 127 3.58 -0.16 -27.84
N ARG A 128 4.79 0.21 -27.39
CA ARG A 128 5.06 0.51 -25.98
C ARG A 128 4.36 1.80 -25.57
N ASP A 129 3.42 1.68 -24.63
CA ASP A 129 2.67 2.80 -24.07
C ASP A 129 3.45 3.48 -22.94
N TRP A 130 4.32 4.43 -23.29
CA TRP A 130 5.07 5.19 -22.31
C TRP A 130 4.20 6.24 -21.63
N HIS A 131 4.17 6.21 -20.30
CA HIS A 131 3.36 7.15 -19.53
C HIS A 131 3.74 8.60 -19.86
N PRO A 132 2.78 9.47 -20.23
CA PRO A 132 3.06 10.85 -20.57
C PRO A 132 3.80 11.58 -19.44
N GLY A 133 4.85 12.33 -19.80
CA GLY A 133 5.65 13.10 -18.84
C GLY A 133 6.64 12.27 -18.00
N SER A 134 6.70 10.95 -18.18
CA SER A 134 7.67 10.09 -17.47
C SER A 134 9.10 10.15 -18.01
N GLY A 135 9.31 10.75 -19.19
CA GLY A 135 10.61 10.73 -19.85
C GLY A 135 11.07 9.33 -20.29
N GLY A 136 10.13 8.41 -20.54
CA GLY A 136 10.43 7.03 -20.93
C GLY A 136 10.89 6.14 -19.77
N GLN A 137 10.45 6.46 -18.55
CA GLN A 137 10.80 5.71 -17.34
C GLN A 137 9.67 4.81 -16.84
N VAL A 138 8.42 5.11 -17.22
CA VAL A 138 7.23 4.39 -16.78
C VAL A 138 6.50 3.88 -18.02
N LEU A 139 6.38 2.55 -18.12
CA LEU A 139 5.66 1.85 -19.18
C LEU A 139 4.32 1.39 -18.63
N ASP A 140 3.23 1.84 -19.23
CA ASP A 140 1.88 1.42 -18.87
C ASP A 140 1.58 0.07 -19.55
N LEU A 141 1.64 -1.03 -18.79
CA LEU A 141 1.34 -2.37 -19.32
C LEU A 141 -0.15 -2.55 -19.62
N VAL A 142 -1.00 -1.98 -18.74
CA VAL A 142 -2.45 -1.92 -18.90
C VAL A 142 -2.90 -0.56 -18.39
N HIS A 143 -3.21 0.35 -19.30
CA HIS A 143 -3.70 1.67 -18.90
C HIS A 143 -5.17 1.56 -18.44
N PRO A 144 -5.50 1.86 -17.17
CA PRO A 144 -6.83 1.61 -16.59
C PRO A 144 -7.95 2.39 -17.28
N SER A 145 -7.64 3.54 -17.91
CA SER A 145 -8.62 4.27 -18.73
C SER A 145 -8.85 3.68 -20.12
N LEU A 146 -7.88 2.95 -20.68
CA LEU A 146 -8.00 2.32 -22.01
C LEU A 146 -8.69 0.96 -21.91
N PHE A 147 -8.46 0.25 -20.80
CA PHE A 147 -9.00 -1.09 -20.53
C PHE A 147 -9.99 -1.07 -19.36
N CYS A 148 -10.82 -0.02 -19.27
CA CYS A 148 -11.88 0.08 -18.26
C CYS A 148 -13.03 -0.91 -18.56
N LEU A 149 -13.79 -1.26 -17.52
CA LEU A 149 -15.05 -1.97 -17.68
C LEU A 149 -16.07 -1.06 -18.36
N VAL A 150 -16.85 -1.62 -19.28
CA VAL A 150 -17.93 -0.92 -20.00
C VAL A 150 -19.23 -1.69 -19.82
N ARG A 151 -20.25 -1.07 -19.22
CA ARG A 151 -21.53 -1.73 -18.93
C ARG A 151 -22.22 -2.18 -20.21
N GLY A 152 -22.61 -3.45 -20.25
CA GLY A 152 -23.24 -4.07 -21.43
C GLY A 152 -22.27 -4.47 -22.55
N VAL A 153 -20.96 -4.27 -22.36
CA VAL A 153 -19.92 -4.72 -23.31
C VAL A 153 -18.96 -5.68 -22.62
N SER A 154 -18.43 -5.29 -21.45
CA SER A 154 -17.59 -6.15 -20.63
C SER A 154 -18.44 -7.22 -19.93
N ASP A 155 -17.91 -8.43 -19.83
CA ASP A 155 -18.53 -9.53 -19.07
C ASP A 155 -18.28 -9.33 -17.57
N ALA A 156 -18.98 -8.35 -17.00
CA ALA A 156 -18.93 -8.02 -15.58
C ALA A 156 -20.33 -8.19 -14.97
N PRO A 157 -20.43 -8.71 -13.73
CA PRO A 157 -21.72 -8.91 -13.10
C PRO A 157 -22.40 -7.57 -12.79
N GLU A 158 -23.74 -7.54 -12.80
CA GLU A 158 -24.53 -6.30 -12.60
C GLU A 158 -24.20 -5.58 -11.28
N ARG A 159 -23.69 -6.30 -10.28
CA ARG A 159 -23.21 -5.73 -9.01
C ARG A 159 -22.06 -4.73 -9.17
N ALA A 160 -21.23 -4.87 -10.21
CA ALA A 160 -20.14 -3.93 -10.48
C ALA A 160 -20.64 -2.52 -10.80
N TRP A 161 -21.92 -2.39 -11.16
CA TRP A 161 -22.59 -1.13 -11.50
C TRP A 161 -23.51 -0.61 -10.40
N ARG A 162 -23.55 -1.28 -9.24
CA ARG A 162 -24.36 -0.83 -8.10
C ARG A 162 -23.57 0.17 -7.28
N ASN A 163 -24.10 1.37 -7.14
CA ASN A 163 -23.65 2.30 -6.13
C ASN A 163 -24.51 2.14 -4.87
N GLU A 164 -23.93 1.64 -3.79
CA GLU A 164 -24.60 1.50 -2.50
C GLU A 164 -24.64 2.82 -1.70
N SER A 165 -24.03 3.89 -2.23
CA SER A 165 -23.93 5.18 -1.54
C SER A 165 -25.12 6.10 -1.84
N ASP A 166 -25.87 6.46 -0.80
CA ASP A 166 -27.04 7.36 -0.87
C ASP A 166 -26.66 8.83 -0.55
N HIS A 167 -25.40 9.21 -0.77
CA HIS A 167 -24.96 10.57 -0.47
C HIS A 167 -25.04 11.47 -1.71
N ARG A 168 -25.31 12.76 -1.49
CA ARG A 168 -25.51 13.80 -2.53
C ARG A 168 -24.41 13.96 -3.60
N TYR A 169 -23.26 13.31 -3.42
CA TYR A 169 -22.12 13.34 -4.33
C TYR A 169 -21.89 12.03 -5.09
N ALA A 170 -22.70 10.99 -4.85
CA ALA A 170 -22.60 9.68 -5.48
C ALA A 170 -22.52 9.78 -7.02
N ALA A 171 -23.24 10.74 -7.60
CA ALA A 171 -23.25 11.02 -9.03
C ALA A 171 -21.90 11.50 -9.63
N TYR A 172 -20.95 11.98 -8.80
CA TYR A 172 -19.62 12.41 -9.25
C TYR A 172 -18.53 11.35 -9.02
N GLU A 173 -18.81 10.36 -8.18
CA GLU A 173 -17.86 9.31 -7.81
C GLU A 173 -18.10 8.03 -8.61
N PHE A 174 -19.30 7.85 -9.14
CA PHE A 174 -19.72 6.63 -9.79
C PHE A 174 -20.20 6.90 -11.21
N SER A 175 -19.65 6.14 -12.15
CA SER A 175 -20.12 6.14 -13.54
C SER A 175 -20.97 4.89 -13.77
N GLU A 176 -22.17 5.09 -14.32
CA GLU A 176 -23.12 4.01 -14.65
C GLU A 176 -22.71 3.27 -15.94
N LYS A 177 -21.67 3.72 -16.62
CA LYS A 177 -21.20 3.20 -17.92
C LYS A 177 -19.77 2.68 -17.89
N PHE A 178 -18.89 3.36 -17.18
CA PHE A 178 -17.46 3.06 -17.11
C PHE A 178 -17.05 2.80 -15.67
N GLN A 179 -16.28 1.76 -15.42
CA GLN A 179 -15.67 1.52 -14.11
C GLN A 179 -14.21 1.12 -14.33
N TRP A 180 -13.34 1.39 -13.36
CA TRP A 180 -12.03 0.71 -13.33
C TRP A 180 -12.26 -0.81 -13.16
N LEU A 181 -11.22 -1.62 -13.09
CA LEU A 181 -11.36 -3.02 -12.63
C LEU A 181 -11.21 -3.08 -11.09
N PRO A 182 -12.20 -2.71 -10.26
CA PRO A 182 -12.22 -3.18 -8.89
C PRO A 182 -12.77 -4.60 -8.95
N THR A 183 -11.88 -5.59 -8.91
CA THR A 183 -12.34 -6.97 -8.86
C THR A 183 -11.40 -7.75 -7.97
N ASP A 184 -11.99 -8.46 -7.02
CA ASP A 184 -11.32 -9.56 -6.36
C ASP A 184 -11.06 -10.62 -7.43
N VAL A 185 -9.80 -10.72 -7.86
CA VAL A 185 -9.37 -11.78 -8.76
C VAL A 185 -8.98 -12.97 -7.90
N GLU A 186 -9.75 -14.05 -8.01
CA GLU A 186 -9.30 -15.33 -7.48
C GLU A 186 -8.47 -16.02 -8.56
N VAL A 187 -7.17 -16.14 -8.30
CA VAL A 187 -6.25 -16.89 -9.17
C VAL A 187 -6.19 -18.32 -8.67
N THR A 188 -6.64 -19.26 -9.49
CA THR A 188 -6.61 -20.69 -9.16
C THR A 188 -5.18 -21.23 -9.24
N ALA A 189 -4.93 -22.42 -8.67
CA ALA A 189 -3.59 -23.01 -8.61
C ALA A 189 -2.98 -23.28 -10.01
N ASP A 190 -3.83 -23.48 -11.02
CA ASP A 190 -3.49 -23.67 -12.43
C ASP A 190 -3.40 -22.36 -13.24
N GLY A 191 -3.59 -21.20 -12.60
CA GLY A 191 -3.47 -19.89 -13.25
C GLY A 191 -4.73 -19.40 -13.97
N GLY A 192 -5.85 -20.11 -13.83
CA GLY A 192 -7.16 -19.59 -14.20
C GLY A 192 -7.55 -18.40 -13.31
N THR A 193 -8.40 -17.52 -13.83
CA THR A 193 -8.87 -16.34 -13.10
C THR A 193 -10.39 -16.33 -13.03
N VAL A 194 -10.91 -16.15 -11.82
CA VAL A 194 -12.33 -15.90 -11.59
C VAL A 194 -12.46 -14.48 -11.05
N PHE A 195 -13.11 -13.64 -11.84
CA PHE A 195 -13.45 -12.27 -11.48
C PHE A 195 -14.70 -12.32 -10.58
N ARG A 196 -14.56 -11.88 -9.32
CA ARG A 196 -15.67 -11.76 -8.38
C ARG A 196 -16.09 -10.30 -8.26
#